data_AF-A0A956I8D9-F1
#
_entry.id   AF-A0A956I8D9-F1
#
_cell.length_a   1.000
_cell.length_b   1.000
_cell.length_c   1.000
_cell.angle_alpha   90.00
_cell.angle_beta   90.00
_cell.angle_gamma   90.00
#
_symmetry.space_group_name_H-M   'P 1'
#
loop_
_entity.id
_entity.type
_entity.pdbx_description
1 polymer ?
#
loop_
_entity_poly.entity_id
_entity_poly.type
_entity_poly.pdbx_seq_one_letter_code
_entity_poly.pdbx_strand_id
1 'polypeptide(L)'
;TDAKVAKRGLLELADGGTIFLDEIADLGPSVQGKLLRVLETMRFRRVGGTQDRAVDVRVISATHRDLSAAVASKQFRLDLYHRLDVFHLQVPPLRERHEDVLALATLFMEETARRLGRGVERISKEAADALVAYDFPGNVRELRNVIERAVILETSSELTTRSIVLGGRAPGGEDESAFLRVELGDDGEPPSLREVEAAYVTKVLEHAGWNKTRAAKILGVTFPTIQKKIQDYGLG
;
A
#
# COMPACT_ATOMS: atom_id res chain seq x y z
N THR A 1 10.46 -5.06 40.21
CA THR A 1 11.08 -4.06 39.32
C THR A 1 10.16 -2.85 39.28
N ASP A 2 10.55 -1.79 40.00
CA ASP A 2 9.72 -0.61 40.29
C ASP A 2 9.62 0.35 39.10
N ALA A 3 8.41 0.62 38.63
CA ALA A 3 8.13 1.74 37.73
C ALA A 3 7.68 2.96 38.56
N LYS A 4 8.60 3.91 38.80
CA LYS A 4 8.39 5.04 39.74
C LYS A 4 7.69 6.29 39.19
N VAL A 5 7.21 6.33 37.95
CA VAL A 5 6.39 7.46 37.45
C VAL A 5 5.31 6.95 36.49
N ALA A 6 4.05 7.20 36.82
CA ALA A 6 2.92 6.90 35.95
C ALA A 6 2.92 7.86 34.74
N LYS A 7 3.22 7.33 33.54
CA LYS A 7 3.18 8.09 32.28
C LYS A 7 1.73 8.53 31.98
N ARG A 8 1.51 9.81 31.69
CA ARG A 8 0.19 10.34 31.28
C ARG A 8 -0.22 9.69 29.95
N GLY A 9 -1.49 9.31 29.84
CA GLY A 9 -2.05 8.73 28.61
C GLY A 9 -2.38 9.81 27.57
N LEU A 10 -2.58 9.41 26.31
CA LEU A 10 -2.85 10.34 25.20
C LEU A 10 -4.07 11.25 25.44
N LEU A 11 -5.17 10.68 25.95
CA LEU A 11 -6.37 11.45 26.32
C LEU A 11 -6.11 12.50 27.40
N GLU A 12 -5.19 12.22 28.33
CA GLU A 12 -4.84 13.13 29.42
C GLU A 12 -3.91 14.25 28.95
N LEU A 13 -3.12 13.99 27.90
CA LEU A 13 -2.26 14.98 27.26
C LEU A 13 -3.06 15.92 26.33
N ALA A 14 -4.17 15.42 25.78
CA ALA A 14 -5.04 16.17 24.88
C ALA A 14 -6.18 16.92 25.60
N ASP A 15 -6.19 16.93 26.93
CA ASP A 15 -7.19 17.66 27.73
C ASP A 15 -7.11 19.17 27.47
N GLY A 16 -8.26 19.78 27.15
CA GLY A 16 -8.38 21.14 26.64
C GLY A 16 -7.97 21.33 25.17
N GLY A 17 -7.75 20.23 24.43
CA GLY A 17 -7.16 20.25 23.09
C GLY A 17 -7.87 19.33 22.08
N THR A 18 -7.09 18.77 21.16
CA THR A 18 -7.56 17.86 20.11
C THR A 18 -6.77 16.57 20.12
N ILE A 19 -7.46 15.43 19.99
CA ILE A 19 -6.87 14.12 19.77
C ILE A 19 -7.16 13.66 18.35
N PHE A 20 -6.12 13.23 17.64
CA PHE A 20 -6.22 12.59 16.34
C PHE A 20 -6.02 11.08 16.48
N LEU A 21 -7.00 10.30 16.01
CA LEU A 21 -7.01 8.85 16.05
C LEU A 21 -6.93 8.31 14.62
N ASP A 22 -5.76 7.84 14.21
CA ASP A 22 -5.60 7.21 12.90
C ASP A 22 -6.01 5.72 12.93
N GLU A 23 -6.38 5.19 11.78
CA GLU A 23 -6.73 3.77 11.56
C GLU A 23 -7.79 3.23 12.54
N ILE A 24 -8.85 4.02 12.80
CA ILE A 24 -9.84 3.70 13.83
C ILE A 24 -10.55 2.34 13.60
N ALA A 25 -10.66 1.91 12.34
CA ALA A 25 -11.28 0.65 11.97
C ALA A 25 -10.53 -0.60 12.48
N ASP A 26 -9.24 -0.47 12.80
CA ASP A 26 -8.40 -1.59 13.22
C ASP A 26 -8.33 -1.76 14.74
N LEU A 27 -9.10 -0.94 15.47
CA LEU A 27 -9.26 -1.08 16.92
C LEU A 27 -9.90 -2.42 17.27
N GLY A 28 -9.26 -3.17 18.17
CA GLY A 28 -9.85 -4.39 18.73
C GLY A 28 -11.15 -4.10 19.52
N PRO A 29 -12.08 -5.07 19.62
CA PRO A 29 -13.41 -4.83 20.22
C PRO A 29 -13.39 -4.27 21.66
N SER A 30 -12.41 -4.68 22.47
CA SER A 30 -12.24 -4.17 23.84
C SER A 30 -11.88 -2.68 23.85
N VAL A 31 -11.07 -2.22 22.89
CA VAL A 31 -10.67 -0.82 22.78
C VAL A 31 -11.82 0.02 22.24
N GLN A 32 -12.59 -0.50 21.28
CA GLN A 32 -13.80 0.15 20.78
C GLN A 32 -14.78 0.48 21.92
N GLY A 33 -15.05 -0.48 22.82
CA GLY A 33 -15.93 -0.25 23.96
C GLY A 33 -15.40 0.79 24.97
N LYS A 34 -14.07 0.82 25.18
CA LYS A 34 -13.44 1.84 26.03
C LYS A 34 -13.53 3.23 25.39
N LEU A 35 -13.27 3.33 24.10
CA LEU A 35 -13.35 4.59 23.36
C LEU A 35 -14.78 5.12 23.35
N LEU A 36 -15.77 4.27 23.09
CA LEU A 36 -17.19 4.64 23.16
C LEU A 36 -17.53 5.30 24.50
N ARG A 37 -17.15 4.65 25.63
CA ARG A 37 -17.38 5.20 26.97
C ARG A 37 -16.75 6.59 27.14
N VAL A 38 -15.55 6.79 26.61
CA VAL A 38 -14.89 8.11 26.65
C VAL A 38 -15.67 9.13 25.82
N LEU A 39 -16.10 8.79 24.61
CA LEU A 39 -16.85 9.70 23.72
C LEU A 39 -18.26 10.04 24.24
N GLU A 40 -18.87 9.14 25.03
CA GLU A 40 -20.18 9.35 25.64
C GLU A 40 -20.08 10.19 26.92
N THR A 41 -19.14 9.85 27.80
CA THR A 41 -19.08 10.41 29.16
C THR A 41 -18.04 11.49 29.34
N MET A 42 -17.11 11.63 28.38
CA MET A 42 -15.90 12.43 28.52
C MET A 42 -15.09 12.09 29.78
N ARG A 43 -15.18 10.81 30.20
CA ARG A 43 -14.49 10.30 31.38
C ARG A 43 -13.77 9.00 31.06
N PHE A 44 -12.61 8.82 31.69
CA PHE A 44 -11.81 7.61 31.54
C PHE A 44 -11.13 7.20 32.85
N ARG A 45 -10.65 5.96 32.90
CA ARG A 45 -9.77 5.47 33.98
C ARG A 45 -8.42 5.12 33.40
N ARG A 46 -7.37 5.34 34.18
CA ARG A 46 -6.04 4.81 33.87
C ARG A 46 -6.08 3.29 33.97
N VAL A 47 -5.19 2.62 33.21
CA VAL A 47 -5.00 1.18 33.34
C VAL A 47 -4.58 0.85 34.78
N GLY A 48 -5.32 -0.04 35.44
CA GLY A 48 -5.13 -0.38 36.87
C GLY A 48 -5.61 0.68 37.87
N GLY A 49 -6.11 1.83 37.40
CA GLY A 49 -6.67 2.88 38.24
C GLY A 49 -8.17 2.69 38.48
N THR A 50 -8.63 3.06 39.68
CA THR A 50 -10.05 3.02 40.05
C THR A 50 -10.76 4.36 39.92
N GLN A 51 -9.99 5.46 39.84
CA GLN A 51 -10.52 6.82 39.79
C GLN A 51 -10.91 7.23 38.36
N ASP A 52 -12.15 7.66 38.18
CA ASP A 52 -12.62 8.30 36.95
C ASP A 52 -12.05 9.72 36.84
N ARG A 53 -11.60 10.08 35.63
CA ARG A 53 -11.07 11.40 35.29
C ARG A 53 -11.87 11.96 34.14
N ALA A 54 -12.30 13.21 34.26
CA ALA A 54 -12.91 13.94 33.16
C ALA A 54 -11.83 14.50 32.23
N VAL A 55 -12.16 14.61 30.95
CA VAL A 55 -11.36 15.31 29.93
C VAL A 55 -12.29 16.15 29.08
N ASP A 56 -11.80 17.25 28.55
CA ASP A 56 -12.45 17.98 27.47
C ASP A 56 -11.56 17.90 26.23
N VAL A 57 -12.00 17.17 25.21
CA VAL A 57 -11.16 16.92 24.03
C VAL A 57 -12.00 16.87 22.76
N ARG A 58 -11.54 17.60 21.74
CA ARG A 58 -12.04 17.43 20.38
C ARG A 58 -11.45 16.18 19.78
N VAL A 59 -12.28 15.27 19.28
CA VAL A 59 -11.83 14.04 18.63
C VAL A 59 -11.90 14.18 17.13
N ILE A 60 -10.80 13.85 16.45
CA ILE A 60 -10.72 13.69 15.00
C ILE A 60 -10.25 12.27 14.75
N SER A 61 -10.93 11.53 13.88
CA SER A 61 -10.55 10.16 13.52
C SER A 61 -10.40 9.99 12.01
N ALA A 62 -9.50 9.11 11.60
CA ALA A 62 -9.29 8.72 10.22
C ALA A 62 -9.30 7.19 10.08
N THR A 63 -9.60 6.73 8.87
CA THR A 63 -9.61 5.30 8.49
C THR A 63 -9.45 5.17 6.99
N HIS A 64 -8.78 4.11 6.55
CA HIS A 64 -8.71 3.69 5.15
C HIS A 64 -9.79 2.66 4.80
N ARG A 65 -10.53 2.16 5.80
CA ARG A 65 -11.58 1.14 5.65
C ARG A 65 -12.95 1.77 5.72
N ASP A 66 -13.89 1.20 4.96
CA ASP A 66 -15.31 1.51 5.06
C ASP A 66 -15.88 1.03 6.40
N LEU A 67 -16.20 1.97 7.28
CA LEU A 67 -16.76 1.67 8.60
C LEU A 67 -18.17 1.09 8.52
N SER A 68 -18.98 1.50 7.53
CA SER A 68 -20.32 0.96 7.34
C SER A 68 -20.26 -0.54 7.00
N ALA A 69 -19.33 -0.93 6.13
CA ALA A 69 -19.05 -2.34 5.84
C ALA A 69 -18.47 -3.10 7.06
N ALA A 70 -17.60 -2.44 7.84
CA ALA A 70 -17.05 -3.02 9.06
C ALA A 70 -18.12 -3.25 10.15
N VAL A 71 -19.13 -2.37 10.23
CA VAL A 71 -20.29 -2.54 11.11
C VAL A 71 -21.17 -3.69 10.63
N ALA A 72 -21.47 -3.77 9.33
CA ALA A 72 -22.25 -4.87 8.76
C ALA A 72 -21.61 -6.24 8.99
N SER A 73 -20.28 -6.32 8.93
CA SER A 73 -19.50 -7.53 9.23
C SER A 73 -19.21 -7.77 10.73
N LYS A 74 -19.78 -6.94 11.62
CA LYS A 74 -19.60 -7.00 13.10
C LYS A 74 -18.14 -6.85 13.57
N GLN A 75 -17.26 -6.31 12.74
CA GLN A 75 -15.88 -5.98 13.09
C GLN A 75 -15.78 -4.61 13.79
N PHE A 76 -16.77 -3.75 13.58
CA PHE A 76 -16.87 -2.45 14.21
C PHE A 76 -18.24 -2.28 14.89
N ARG A 77 -18.28 -1.63 16.05
CA ARG A 77 -19.55 -1.42 16.76
C ARG A 77 -20.36 -0.29 16.15
N LEU A 78 -21.66 -0.53 15.97
CA LEU A 78 -22.62 0.44 15.44
C LEU A 78 -22.72 1.71 16.32
N ASP A 79 -22.70 1.55 17.64
CA ASP A 79 -22.78 2.68 18.59
C ASP A 79 -21.56 3.61 18.50
N LEU A 80 -20.36 3.05 18.39
CA LEU A 80 -19.13 3.81 18.18
C LEU A 80 -19.12 4.49 16.81
N TYR A 81 -19.59 3.81 15.77
CA TYR A 81 -19.70 4.39 14.43
C TYR A 81 -20.53 5.68 14.45
N HIS A 82 -21.74 5.64 15.01
CA HIS A 82 -22.59 6.84 15.10
C HIS A 82 -22.00 7.96 15.95
N ARG A 83 -21.11 7.65 16.90
CA ARG A 83 -20.45 8.66 17.73
C ARG A 83 -19.26 9.33 17.04
N LEU A 84 -18.64 8.65 16.08
CA LEU A 84 -17.53 9.18 15.28
C LEU A 84 -18.02 9.86 14.01
N ASP A 85 -19.05 9.31 13.36
CA ASP A 85 -19.57 9.77 12.06
C ASP A 85 -20.56 10.95 12.21
N VAL A 86 -20.18 11.95 13.01
CA VAL A 86 -20.97 13.17 13.22
C VAL A 86 -20.73 14.17 12.09
N PHE A 87 -19.47 14.30 11.66
CA PHE A 87 -19.08 15.15 10.55
C PHE A 87 -18.04 14.42 9.69
N HIS A 88 -18.50 13.89 8.56
CA HIS A 88 -17.70 13.05 7.68
C HIS A 88 -16.96 13.88 6.62
N LEU A 89 -15.67 13.64 6.47
CA LEU A 89 -14.85 14.20 5.39
C LEU A 89 -14.24 13.08 4.56
N GLN A 90 -14.69 12.95 3.32
CA GLN A 90 -14.12 12.02 2.36
C GLN A 90 -12.93 12.68 1.65
N VAL A 91 -11.74 12.10 1.81
CA VAL A 91 -10.54 12.57 1.12
C VAL A 91 -10.43 11.84 -0.23
N PRO A 92 -10.51 12.54 -1.37
CA PRO A 92 -10.44 11.90 -2.67
C PRO A 92 -9.05 11.29 -2.92
N PRO A 93 -8.94 10.14 -3.59
CA PRO A 93 -7.66 9.61 -4.03
C PRO A 93 -7.01 10.53 -5.08
N LEU A 94 -5.70 10.42 -5.30
CA LEU A 94 -4.98 11.28 -6.25
C LEU A 94 -5.52 11.19 -7.69
N ARG A 95 -5.96 10.00 -8.13
CA ARG A 95 -6.66 9.79 -9.42
C ARG A 95 -8.01 10.52 -9.58
N GLU A 96 -8.53 11.15 -8.53
CA GLU A 96 -9.74 11.99 -8.63
C GLU A 96 -9.39 13.49 -8.62
N ARG A 97 -8.09 13.82 -8.56
CA ARG A 97 -7.54 15.18 -8.50
C ARG A 97 -6.20 15.27 -9.24
N HIS A 98 -6.24 14.93 -10.52
CA HIS A 98 -5.04 14.92 -11.39
C HIS A 98 -4.37 16.31 -11.48
N GLU A 99 -5.15 17.38 -11.32
CA GLU A 99 -4.66 18.77 -11.25
C GLU A 99 -3.66 19.03 -10.11
N ASP A 100 -3.74 18.28 -9.01
CA ASP A 100 -2.83 18.42 -7.86
C ASP A 100 -1.48 17.71 -8.08
N VAL A 101 -1.39 16.78 -9.04
CA VAL A 101 -0.23 15.89 -9.22
C VAL A 101 1.05 16.69 -9.44
N LEU A 102 1.04 17.68 -10.33
CA LEU A 102 2.24 18.46 -10.65
C LEU A 102 2.67 19.39 -9.51
N ALA A 103 1.70 19.98 -8.79
CA ALA A 103 1.99 20.82 -7.64
C ALA A 103 2.65 20.01 -6.51
N LEU A 104 2.10 18.83 -6.22
CA LEU A 104 2.66 17.89 -5.25
C LEU A 104 4.03 17.35 -5.69
N ALA A 105 4.18 16.98 -6.97
CA ALA A 105 5.43 16.50 -7.52
C ALA A 105 6.55 17.54 -7.38
N THR A 106 6.25 18.80 -7.71
CA THR A 106 7.19 19.92 -7.59
C THR A 106 7.59 20.13 -6.13
N LEU A 107 6.62 20.12 -5.21
CA LEU A 107 6.88 20.23 -3.78
C LEU A 107 7.83 19.12 -3.29
N PHE A 108 7.56 17.87 -3.62
CA PHE A 108 8.41 16.74 -3.19
C PHE A 108 9.79 16.75 -3.85
N MET A 109 9.89 17.22 -5.09
CA MET A 109 11.17 17.41 -5.78
C MET A 109 12.01 18.44 -5.05
N GLU A 110 11.47 19.63 -4.77
CA GLU A 110 12.19 20.70 -4.07
C GLU A 110 12.61 20.30 -2.65
N GLU A 111 11.71 19.67 -1.89
CA GLU A 111 12.02 19.16 -0.55
C GLU A 111 13.16 18.14 -0.59
N THR A 112 13.12 17.22 -1.55
CA THR A 112 14.12 16.15 -1.67
C THR A 112 15.45 16.67 -2.19
N ALA A 113 15.44 17.56 -3.19
CA ALA A 113 16.63 18.19 -3.74
C ALA A 113 17.37 18.98 -2.66
N ARG A 114 16.65 19.79 -1.86
CA ARG A 114 17.22 20.50 -0.70
C ARG A 114 17.77 19.54 0.35
N ARG A 115 17.03 18.50 0.71
CA ARG A 115 17.43 17.52 1.72
C ARG A 115 18.68 16.73 1.32
N LEU A 116 18.85 16.42 0.04
CA LEU A 116 19.96 15.62 -0.49
C LEU A 116 21.11 16.46 -1.06
N GLY A 117 20.98 17.79 -1.09
CA GLY A 117 21.96 18.67 -1.73
C GLY A 117 22.09 18.43 -3.24
N ARG A 118 20.99 18.06 -3.92
CA ARG A 118 20.95 17.85 -5.37
C ARG A 118 20.49 19.13 -6.08
N GLY A 119 21.01 19.39 -7.27
CA GLY A 119 20.67 20.55 -8.11
C GLY A 119 19.50 20.33 -9.06
N VAL A 120 18.54 19.49 -8.70
CA VAL A 120 17.34 19.25 -9.52
C VAL A 120 16.33 20.36 -9.27
N GLU A 121 15.96 21.10 -10.31
CA GLU A 121 15.18 22.33 -10.20
C GLU A 121 13.83 22.27 -10.93
N ARG A 122 13.67 21.37 -11.90
CA ARG A 122 12.45 21.29 -12.72
C ARG A 122 12.13 19.87 -13.15
N ILE A 123 10.90 19.67 -13.58
CA ILE A 123 10.39 18.43 -14.19
C ILE A 123 10.23 18.69 -15.69
N SER A 124 10.76 17.81 -16.54
CA SER A 124 10.59 17.94 -17.99
C SER A 124 9.12 17.83 -18.37
N LYS A 125 8.72 18.38 -19.52
CA LYS A 125 7.33 18.33 -19.96
C LYS A 125 6.83 16.89 -20.13
N GLU A 126 7.64 16.03 -20.74
CA GLU A 126 7.32 14.62 -20.97
C GLU A 126 7.17 13.85 -19.65
N ALA A 127 8.02 14.19 -18.67
CA ALA A 127 7.94 13.65 -17.32
C ALA A 127 6.66 14.10 -16.59
N ALA A 128 6.30 15.39 -16.72
CA ALA A 128 5.07 15.94 -16.17
C ALA A 128 3.83 15.28 -16.77
N ASP A 129 3.79 15.14 -18.10
CA ASP A 129 2.69 14.49 -18.82
C ASP A 129 2.53 13.02 -18.37
N ALA A 130 3.65 12.30 -18.20
CA ALA A 130 3.65 10.91 -17.69
C ALA A 130 3.14 10.80 -16.24
N LEU A 131 3.50 11.74 -15.37
CA LEU A 131 3.00 11.78 -13.99
C LEU A 131 1.48 12.01 -13.96
N VAL A 132 0.98 12.98 -14.74
CA VAL A 132 -0.46 13.32 -14.77
C VAL A 132 -1.31 12.19 -15.35
N ALA A 133 -0.76 11.44 -16.31
CA ALA A 133 -1.44 10.30 -16.93
C ALA A 133 -1.51 9.04 -16.04
N TYR A 134 -0.80 9.01 -14.91
CA TYR A 134 -0.75 7.84 -14.03
C TYR A 134 -1.70 7.95 -12.84
N ASP A 135 -2.39 6.86 -12.50
CA ASP A 135 -3.45 6.87 -11.48
C ASP A 135 -2.96 6.89 -10.02
N PHE A 136 -1.68 6.56 -9.79
CA PHE A 136 -1.10 6.42 -8.45
C PHE A 136 -1.97 5.57 -7.49
N PRO A 137 -2.03 4.24 -7.66
CA PRO A 137 -2.76 3.36 -6.73
C PRO A 137 -2.31 3.52 -5.26
N GLY A 138 -1.05 3.87 -5.00
CA GLY A 138 -0.52 4.22 -3.68
C GLY A 138 -0.69 5.70 -3.29
N ASN A 139 -1.46 6.46 -4.09
CA ASN A 139 -1.86 7.85 -3.84
C ASN A 139 -0.63 8.78 -3.67
N VAL A 140 -0.77 9.86 -2.90
CA VAL A 140 0.30 10.83 -2.62
C VAL A 140 1.58 10.18 -2.09
N ARG A 141 1.50 9.06 -1.36
CA ARG A 141 2.68 8.34 -0.86
C ARG A 141 3.50 7.73 -2.00
N GLU A 142 2.83 7.15 -3.00
CA GLU A 142 3.51 6.64 -4.19
C GLU A 142 4.14 7.76 -5.00
N LEU A 143 3.41 8.85 -5.25
CA LEU A 143 3.95 10.02 -5.93
C LEU A 143 5.21 10.54 -5.25
N ARG A 144 5.18 10.71 -3.92
CA ARG A 144 6.36 11.11 -3.13
C ARG A 144 7.53 10.15 -3.37
N ASN A 145 7.31 8.84 -3.27
CA ASN A 145 8.37 7.84 -3.46
C ASN A 145 8.96 7.84 -4.86
N VAL A 146 8.11 8.01 -5.89
CA VAL A 146 8.54 8.12 -7.30
C VAL A 146 9.44 9.33 -7.47
N ILE A 147 9.02 10.49 -6.98
CA ILE A 147 9.80 11.73 -7.09
C ILE A 147 11.10 11.66 -6.28
N GLU A 148 11.05 11.14 -5.05
CA GLU A 148 12.25 10.95 -4.23
C GLU A 148 13.29 10.09 -4.93
N ARG A 149 12.86 8.96 -5.50
CA ARG A 149 13.72 8.07 -6.28
C ARG A 149 14.27 8.76 -7.52
N ALA A 150 13.43 9.50 -8.24
CA ALA A 150 13.84 10.23 -9.43
C ALA A 150 14.95 11.25 -9.11
N VAL A 151 14.83 12.02 -8.02
CA VAL A 151 15.87 12.97 -7.58
C VAL A 151 17.17 12.28 -7.18
N ILE A 152 17.10 11.05 -6.63
CA ILE A 152 18.29 10.27 -6.29
C ILE A 152 19.02 9.82 -7.56
N LEU A 153 18.29 9.34 -8.56
CA LEU A 153 18.82 8.79 -9.81
C LEU A 153 19.28 9.86 -10.79
N GLU A 154 18.63 11.03 -10.76
CA GLU A 154 18.90 12.11 -11.70
C GLU A 154 20.28 12.74 -11.44
N THR A 155 20.98 13.01 -12.53
CA THR A 155 22.31 13.63 -12.53
C THR A 155 22.29 15.03 -13.12
N SER A 156 21.22 15.38 -13.82
CA SER A 156 20.99 16.70 -14.40
C SER A 156 20.16 17.60 -13.47
N SER A 157 19.92 18.85 -13.88
CA SER A 157 19.06 19.79 -13.16
C SER A 157 17.56 19.59 -13.43
N GLU A 158 17.19 18.56 -14.17
CA GLU A 158 15.83 18.33 -14.68
C GLU A 158 15.43 16.86 -14.54
N LEU A 159 14.29 16.59 -13.89
CA LEU A 159 13.72 15.24 -13.85
C LEU A 159 13.17 14.88 -15.22
N THR A 160 13.76 13.84 -15.82
CA THR A 160 13.30 13.30 -17.11
C THR A 160 12.51 12.01 -16.92
N THR A 161 11.80 11.57 -17.96
CA THR A 161 11.06 10.30 -17.97
C THR A 161 11.93 9.08 -17.66
N ARG A 162 13.25 9.17 -17.86
CA ARG A 162 14.21 8.09 -17.54
C ARG A 162 14.37 7.87 -16.04
N SER A 163 14.23 8.93 -15.26
CA SER A 163 14.37 8.90 -13.79
C SER A 163 13.04 8.61 -13.09
N ILE A 164 11.92 8.82 -13.78
CA ILE A 164 10.57 8.54 -13.28
C ILE A 164 10.19 7.10 -13.59
N VAL A 165 10.29 6.24 -12.58
CA VAL A 165 9.85 4.84 -12.67
C VAL A 165 8.44 4.72 -12.08
N LEU A 166 7.44 4.72 -12.97
CA LEU A 166 6.02 4.47 -12.66
C LEU A 166 5.73 2.96 -12.69
N GLY A 167 4.75 2.49 -11.91
CA GLY A 167 4.45 1.05 -11.81
C GLY A 167 5.47 0.24 -11.01
N GLY A 168 6.37 0.91 -10.28
CA GLY A 168 7.30 0.28 -9.34
C GLY A 168 6.59 -0.15 -8.07
N ARG A 169 6.11 -1.40 -8.06
CA ARG A 169 5.64 -2.24 -6.94
C ARG A 169 5.75 -1.56 -5.57
N ALA A 170 4.63 -1.11 -5.00
CA ALA A 170 4.55 -0.82 -3.58
C ALA A 170 4.97 -2.09 -2.80
N PRO A 171 5.82 -1.99 -1.76
CA PRO A 171 6.13 -3.14 -0.91
C PRO A 171 4.85 -3.50 -0.14
N GLY A 172 4.10 -4.49 -0.64
CA GLY A 172 2.83 -4.92 -0.05
C GLY A 172 1.79 -5.48 -1.02
N GLY A 173 1.99 -5.38 -2.34
CA GLY A 173 1.14 -6.05 -3.33
C GLY A 173 1.60 -7.51 -3.55
N GLU A 174 0.85 -8.45 -2.99
CA GLU A 174 1.00 -9.90 -3.19
C GLU A 174 1.15 -10.23 -4.69
N ASP A 175 2.30 -10.82 -5.07
CA ASP A 175 2.39 -12.15 -5.71
C ASP A 175 3.88 -12.43 -6.04
N GLU A 176 4.67 -12.74 -5.02
CA GLU A 176 5.98 -13.41 -5.20
C GLU A 176 5.82 -14.93 -5.34
N SER A 177 4.60 -15.45 -5.27
CA SER A 177 4.27 -16.88 -5.43
C SER A 177 3.92 -17.30 -6.85
N ALA A 178 3.76 -16.37 -7.80
CA ALA A 178 3.40 -16.71 -9.17
C ALA A 178 4.55 -17.43 -9.90
N PHE A 179 4.53 -18.77 -9.87
CA PHE A 179 5.50 -19.64 -10.53
C PHE A 179 5.56 -19.39 -12.05
N LEU A 180 4.43 -19.09 -12.69
CA LEU A 180 4.31 -18.71 -14.10
C LEU A 180 3.50 -17.43 -14.23
N ARG A 181 3.97 -16.48 -15.04
CA ARG A 181 3.20 -15.32 -15.49
C ARG A 181 2.92 -15.52 -16.97
N VAL A 182 1.66 -15.35 -17.35
CA VAL A 182 1.21 -15.40 -18.73
C VAL A 182 0.88 -13.97 -19.11
N GLU A 183 1.72 -13.37 -19.94
CA GLU A 183 1.50 -12.01 -20.46
C GLU A 183 0.62 -12.09 -21.71
N LEU A 184 -0.20 -11.06 -21.94
CA LEU A 184 -0.95 -10.92 -23.18
C LEU A 184 0.01 -10.65 -24.34
N GLY A 185 -0.34 -11.09 -25.55
CA GLY A 185 0.40 -10.73 -26.76
C GLY A 185 0.35 -9.22 -27.03
N ASP A 186 1.20 -8.73 -27.93
CA ASP A 186 1.29 -7.32 -28.32
C ASP A 186 -0.03 -6.76 -28.91
N ASP A 187 -0.93 -7.65 -29.33
CA ASP A 187 -2.28 -7.40 -29.85
C ASP A 187 -3.38 -7.48 -28.76
N GLY A 188 -3.02 -7.78 -27.52
CA GLY A 188 -3.95 -7.96 -26.40
C GLY A 188 -4.68 -9.30 -26.41
N GLU A 189 -4.33 -10.23 -27.31
CA GLU A 189 -4.89 -11.57 -27.32
C GLU A 189 -4.17 -12.48 -26.31
N PRO A 190 -4.90 -13.39 -25.64
CA PRO A 190 -4.28 -14.37 -24.75
C PRO A 190 -3.42 -15.34 -25.57
N PRO A 191 -2.22 -15.72 -25.08
CA PRO A 191 -1.39 -16.69 -25.79
C PRO A 191 -2.12 -18.02 -25.91
N SER A 192 -1.84 -18.71 -27.01
CA SER A 192 -2.41 -20.02 -27.28
C SER A 192 -2.06 -21.01 -26.17
N LEU A 193 -2.90 -22.05 -26.01
CA LEU A 193 -2.65 -23.13 -25.05
C LEU A 193 -1.26 -23.75 -25.24
N ARG A 194 -0.78 -23.81 -26.49
CA ARG A 194 0.54 -24.34 -26.83
C ARG A 194 1.68 -23.47 -26.27
N GLU A 195 1.54 -22.15 -26.32
CA GLU A 195 2.54 -21.19 -25.82
C GLU A 195 2.59 -21.17 -24.30
N VAL A 196 1.42 -21.19 -23.65
CA VAL A 196 1.32 -21.32 -22.19
C VAL A 196 1.95 -22.62 -21.71
N GLU A 197 1.67 -23.73 -22.40
CA GLU A 197 2.22 -25.04 -22.07
C GLU A 197 3.74 -25.10 -22.27
N ALA A 198 4.27 -24.53 -23.37
CA ALA A 198 5.71 -24.45 -23.61
C ALA A 198 6.43 -23.60 -22.55
N ALA A 199 5.87 -22.43 -22.19
CA ALA A 199 6.40 -21.56 -21.14
C ALA A 199 6.41 -22.25 -19.77
N TYR A 200 5.32 -22.98 -19.44
CA TYR A 200 5.23 -23.73 -18.19
C TYR A 200 6.24 -24.88 -18.13
N VAL A 201 6.35 -25.68 -19.20
CA VAL A 201 7.32 -26.80 -19.28
C VAL A 201 8.76 -26.28 -19.13
N THR A 202 9.07 -25.14 -19.75
CA THR A 202 10.39 -24.49 -19.65
C THR A 202 10.70 -24.09 -18.21
N LYS A 203 9.78 -23.40 -17.52
CA LYS A 203 9.98 -23.02 -16.12
C LYS A 203 10.11 -24.22 -15.18
N VAL A 204 9.38 -25.31 -15.42
CA VAL A 204 9.54 -26.53 -14.62
C VAL A 204 10.89 -27.20 -14.87
N LEU A 205 11.39 -27.18 -16.11
CA LEU A 205 12.74 -27.66 -16.43
C LEU A 205 13.81 -26.83 -15.75
N GLU A 206 13.72 -25.50 -15.80
CA GLU A 206 14.63 -24.58 -15.11
C GLU A 206 14.62 -24.80 -13.60
N HIS A 207 13.44 -24.89 -12.99
CA HIS A 207 13.28 -25.19 -11.56
C HIS A 207 13.85 -26.57 -11.19
N ALA A 208 13.77 -27.54 -12.09
CA ALA A 208 14.35 -28.86 -11.91
C ALA A 208 15.86 -28.92 -12.24
N GLY A 209 16.49 -27.82 -12.63
CA GLY A 209 17.89 -27.77 -13.07
C GLY A 209 18.14 -28.62 -14.32
N TRP A 210 17.20 -28.60 -15.26
CA TRP A 210 17.18 -29.40 -16.49
C TRP A 210 17.19 -30.92 -16.29
N ASN A 211 16.88 -31.39 -15.06
CA ASN A 211 16.72 -32.80 -14.79
C ASN A 211 15.34 -33.30 -15.29
N LYS A 212 15.35 -33.96 -16.45
CA LYS A 212 14.15 -34.46 -17.16
C LYS A 212 13.29 -35.41 -16.31
N THR A 213 13.90 -36.25 -15.47
CA THR A 213 13.19 -37.19 -14.59
C THR A 213 12.50 -36.45 -13.44
N ARG A 214 13.16 -35.44 -12.87
CA ARG A 214 12.59 -34.59 -11.82
C ARG A 214 11.47 -33.71 -12.37
N ALA A 215 11.65 -33.13 -13.56
CA ALA A 215 10.63 -32.34 -14.24
C ALA A 215 9.38 -33.20 -14.57
N ALA A 216 9.55 -34.47 -14.97
CA ALA A 216 8.44 -35.38 -15.28
C ALA A 216 7.58 -35.65 -14.05
N LYS A 217 8.22 -35.82 -12.90
CA LYS A 217 7.53 -35.96 -11.62
C LYS A 217 6.76 -34.71 -11.21
N ILE A 218 7.31 -33.52 -11.46
CA ILE A 218 6.65 -32.23 -11.14
C ILE A 218 5.47 -31.96 -12.08
N LEU A 219 5.62 -32.25 -13.37
CA LEU A 219 4.56 -32.09 -14.37
C LEU A 219 3.49 -33.21 -14.32
N GLY A 220 3.70 -34.26 -13.52
CA GLY A 220 2.76 -35.38 -13.41
C GLY A 220 2.67 -36.26 -14.67
N VAL A 221 3.69 -36.23 -15.52
CA VAL A 221 3.72 -36.95 -16.80
C VAL A 221 4.84 -37.99 -16.84
N THR A 222 4.78 -38.93 -17.78
CA THR A 222 5.82 -39.94 -17.96
C THR A 222 7.07 -39.34 -18.61
N PHE A 223 8.24 -39.93 -18.34
CA PHE A 223 9.52 -39.49 -18.91
C PHE A 223 9.51 -39.41 -20.46
N PRO A 224 8.94 -40.37 -21.22
CA PRO A 224 8.81 -40.25 -22.67
C PRO A 224 7.96 -39.06 -23.12
N THR A 225 6.95 -38.68 -22.33
CA THR A 225 6.07 -37.54 -22.61
C THR A 225 6.82 -36.21 -22.48
N ILE A 226 7.72 -36.09 -21.50
CA ILE A 226 8.61 -34.93 -21.39
C ILE A 226 9.57 -34.84 -22.57
N GLN A 227 10.19 -35.95 -22.98
CA GLN A 227 11.11 -35.94 -24.12
C GLN A 227 10.40 -35.50 -25.40
N LYS A 228 9.17 -35.97 -25.61
CA LYS A 228 8.33 -35.56 -26.73
C LYS A 228 7.98 -34.07 -26.65
N LYS A 229 7.55 -33.57 -25.49
CA LYS A 229 7.27 -32.13 -25.30
C LYS A 229 8.48 -31.23 -25.53
N ILE A 230 9.66 -31.66 -25.10
CA ILE A 230 10.91 -30.94 -25.35
C ILE A 230 11.18 -30.82 -26.87
N GLN A 231 10.94 -31.89 -27.62
CA GLN A 231 11.09 -31.89 -29.08
C GLN A 231 10.00 -31.08 -29.78
N ASP A 232 8.74 -31.25 -29.38
CA ASP A 232 7.57 -30.59 -29.97
C ASP A 232 7.58 -29.06 -29.79
N TYR A 233 8.29 -28.56 -28.77
CA TYR A 233 8.45 -27.14 -28.48
C TYR A 233 9.86 -26.58 -28.79
N GLY A 234 10.77 -27.40 -29.34
CA GLY A 234 12.12 -26.95 -29.70
C GLY A 234 12.98 -26.49 -28.52
N LEU A 235 12.77 -27.07 -27.34
CA LEU A 235 13.47 -26.72 -26.10
C LEU A 235 14.80 -27.48 -25.99
N GLY A 236 15.73 -27.26 -26.92
CA GLY A 236 17.03 -27.94 -26.96
C GLY A 236 17.94 -27.49 -28.08
#